data_AF-A0A3C1F330-F1
#
_entry.id   AF-A0A3C1F330-F1
#
_cell.length_a   1.000
_cell.length_b   1.000
_cell.length_c   1.000
_cell.angle_alpha   90.00
_cell.angle_beta   90.00
_cell.angle_gamma   90.00
#
_symmetry.space_group_name_H-M   'P 1'
#
loop_
_entity.id
_entity.type
_entity.pdbx_description
1 polymer ?
#
loop_
_entity_poly.entity_id
_entity_poly.type
_entity_poly.pdbx_seq_one_letter_code
_entity_poly.pdbx_strand_id
1 'polypeptide(L)'
;MTFSDRIARANSAAFNRFAEHVAILAPGQEAPVIYDAPFRLESVYEGHIETSAPACSMADADVAVLDIAHGSRITVKKNGAFLGDFEVIGVEPDGMGLTRLVLTKDP
;
A
#
# COMPACT_ATOMS: atom_id res chain seq x y z
N MET A 1 22.40 -16.66 7.80
CA MET A 1 20.94 -16.58 7.62
C MET A 1 20.29 -16.67 8.98
N THR A 2 19.78 -15.54 9.45
CA THR A 2 19.12 -15.42 10.76
C THR A 2 17.70 -15.97 10.68
N PHE A 3 17.08 -16.21 11.85
CA PHE A 3 15.68 -16.62 11.93
C PHE A 3 14.74 -15.54 11.35
N SER A 4 15.07 -14.27 11.56
CA SER A 4 14.37 -13.12 10.98
C SER A 4 14.35 -13.12 9.46
N ASP A 5 15.45 -13.51 8.80
CA ASP A 5 15.52 -13.60 7.34
C ASP A 5 14.57 -14.67 6.76
N ARG A 6 14.24 -15.70 7.55
CA ARG A 6 13.31 -16.76 7.12
C ARG A 6 11.86 -16.33 7.29
N ILE A 7 11.55 -15.61 8.36
CA ILE A 7 10.21 -15.03 8.59
C ILE A 7 9.90 -13.99 7.51
N ALA A 8 10.83 -13.08 7.22
CA ALA A 8 10.64 -12.07 6.17
C ALA A 8 10.38 -12.71 4.79
N ARG A 9 11.08 -13.81 4.46
CA ARG A 9 10.84 -14.56 3.22
C ARG A 9 9.50 -15.26 3.19
N ALA A 10 9.09 -15.88 4.29
CA ALA A 10 7.78 -16.54 4.37
C ALA A 10 6.64 -15.51 4.27
N ASN A 11 6.78 -14.36 4.92
CA ASN A 11 5.82 -13.25 4.86
C ASN A 11 5.74 -12.66 3.46
N SER A 12 6.87 -12.41 2.79
CA SER A 12 6.90 -11.95 1.39
C SER A 12 6.22 -12.95 0.44
N ALA A 13 6.44 -14.25 0.62
CA ALA A 13 5.78 -15.28 -0.20
C ALA A 13 4.26 -15.36 0.03
N ALA A 14 3.81 -15.19 1.27
CA ALA A 14 2.39 -15.13 1.59
C ALA A 14 1.76 -13.83 1.05
N PHE A 15 2.42 -12.70 1.24
CA PHE A 15 2.00 -11.40 0.76
C PHE A 15 1.79 -11.39 -0.76
N ASN A 16 2.73 -11.95 -1.53
CA ASN A 16 2.58 -12.07 -2.99
C ASN A 16 1.40 -12.93 -3.45
N ARG A 17 0.84 -13.80 -2.59
CA ARG A 17 -0.39 -14.54 -2.89
C ARG A 17 -1.66 -13.74 -2.63
N PHE A 18 -1.61 -12.75 -1.74
CA PHE A 18 -2.78 -11.93 -1.35
C PHE A 18 -2.77 -10.53 -1.96
N ALA A 19 -1.62 -10.07 -2.47
CA ALA A 19 -1.49 -8.81 -3.19
C ALA A 19 -2.14 -8.90 -4.57
N GLU A 20 -3.45 -8.73 -4.62
CA GLU A 20 -4.22 -8.61 -5.88
C GLU A 20 -4.03 -7.25 -6.57
N HIS A 21 -3.36 -6.31 -5.90
CA HIS A 21 -3.16 -4.95 -6.36
C HIS A 21 -1.68 -4.68 -6.66
N VAL A 22 -1.45 -3.73 -7.55
CA VAL A 22 -0.11 -3.28 -7.95
C VAL A 22 -0.05 -1.77 -7.76
N ALA A 23 0.94 -1.30 -7.01
CA ALA A 23 1.28 0.11 -6.92
C ALA A 23 2.36 0.46 -7.94
N ILE A 24 2.20 1.60 -8.60
CA ILE A 24 3.12 2.13 -9.59
C ILE A 24 3.60 3.49 -9.10
N LEU A 25 4.91 3.64 -8.89
CA LEU A 25 5.51 4.91 -8.48
C LEU A 25 6.01 5.73 -9.67
N ALA A 26 6.55 5.04 -10.66
CA ALA A 26 7.09 5.63 -11.87
C ALA A 26 6.83 4.70 -13.06
N PRO A 27 6.86 5.20 -14.31
CA PRO A 27 6.71 4.36 -15.49
C PRO A 27 7.71 3.20 -15.49
N GLY A 28 7.22 1.96 -15.37
CA GLY A 28 8.03 0.75 -15.34
C GLY A 28 8.50 0.29 -13.95
N GLN A 29 8.12 1.01 -12.88
CA GLN A 29 8.38 0.61 -11.49
C GLN A 29 7.07 0.21 -10.81
N GLU A 30 6.84 -1.10 -10.77
CA GLU A 30 5.62 -1.70 -10.24
C GLU A 30 5.95 -2.62 -9.05
N ALA A 31 5.17 -2.53 -7.97
CA ALA A 31 5.28 -3.45 -6.84
C ALA A 31 3.90 -4.02 -6.45
N PRO A 32 3.84 -5.30 -6.04
CA PRO A 32 2.62 -5.87 -5.48
C PRO A 32 2.28 -5.18 -4.17
N VAL A 33 1.02 -4.81 -4.00
CA VAL A 33 0.51 -4.20 -2.77
C VAL A 33 -0.78 -4.87 -2.32
N ILE A 34 -0.99 -4.91 -1.01
CA ILE A 34 -2.31 -5.15 -0.44
C ILE A 34 -2.95 -3.79 -0.27
N TYR A 35 -3.81 -3.42 -1.21
CA TYR A 35 -4.57 -2.18 -1.14
C TYR A 35 -5.79 -2.38 -0.27
N ASP A 36 -5.82 -1.68 0.87
CA ASP A 36 -6.99 -1.59 1.72
C ASP A 36 -7.86 -0.45 1.18
N ALA A 37 -8.96 -0.84 0.55
CA ALA A 37 -9.73 -0.04 -0.38
C ALA A 37 -10.29 1.26 0.26
N PRO A 38 -10.57 2.29 -0.56
CA PRO A 38 -11.00 3.58 -0.09
C PRO A 38 -12.49 3.56 0.26
N PHE A 39 -12.82 4.29 1.31
CA PHE A 39 -14.07 5.01 1.51
C PHE A 39 -15.12 4.86 0.40
N ARG A 40 -16.22 4.15 0.71
CA ARG A 40 -17.50 4.48 0.10
C ARG A 40 -18.11 5.60 0.93
N LEU A 41 -18.49 6.69 0.27
CA LEU A 41 -19.54 7.60 0.75
C LEU A 41 -20.83 6.77 0.81
N GLU A 42 -20.99 5.95 1.84
CA GLU A 42 -22.32 5.56 2.24
C GLU A 42 -22.85 6.72 3.06
N SER A 43 -23.88 7.39 2.54
CA SER A 43 -24.68 8.34 3.29
C SER A 43 -25.50 7.57 4.34
N VAL A 44 -24.81 7.05 5.35
CA VAL A 44 -25.40 6.47 6.54
C VAL A 44 -25.49 7.61 7.54
N TYR A 45 -26.68 8.23 7.59
CA TYR A 45 -27.06 9.24 8.58
C TYR A 45 -26.41 10.63 8.43
N GLU A 46 -27.12 11.65 8.90
CA GLU A 46 -26.74 13.08 8.92
C GLU A 46 -25.56 13.39 9.88
N GLY A 47 -24.55 12.53 9.93
CA GLY A 47 -23.36 12.67 10.75
C GLY A 47 -22.10 12.56 9.89
N HIS A 48 -21.20 13.55 10.00
CA HIS A 48 -19.88 13.47 9.39
C HIS A 48 -19.04 12.47 10.18
N ILE A 49 -19.02 11.21 9.76
CA ILE A 49 -18.13 10.19 10.33
C ILE A 49 -16.82 10.23 9.54
N GLU A 50 -15.72 10.55 10.21
CA GLU A 50 -14.37 10.45 9.66
C GLU A 50 -14.00 8.97 9.51
N THR A 51 -14.00 8.46 8.28
CA THR A 51 -13.47 7.13 7.97
C THR A 51 -11.95 7.19 7.77
N SER A 52 -11.26 6.12 8.15
CA SER A 52 -9.83 5.94 7.98
C SER A 52 -9.37 6.25 6.56
N ALA A 53 -8.28 7.02 6.45
CA ALA A 53 -7.61 7.30 5.19
C ALA A 53 -7.24 5.99 4.45
N PRO A 54 -7.29 5.95 3.11
CA PRO A 54 -6.89 4.77 2.35
C PRO A 54 -5.47 4.36 2.72
N ALA A 55 -5.20 3.06 2.70
CA ALA A 55 -3.88 2.55 3.03
C ALA A 55 -3.50 1.40 2.10
N CYS A 56 -2.20 1.21 1.88
CA CYS A 56 -1.72 -0.01 1.27
C CYS A 56 -0.54 -0.57 2.05
N SER A 57 -0.45 -1.89 2.10
CA SER A 57 0.71 -2.57 2.66
C SER A 57 1.59 -3.07 1.52
N MET A 58 2.90 -2.95 1.68
CA MET A 58 3.93 -3.36 0.72
C MET A 58 5.08 -4.03 1.45
N ALA A 59 5.87 -4.86 0.76
CA ALA A 59 7.08 -5.41 1.34
C ALA A 59 8.13 -4.33 1.60
N ASP A 60 8.81 -4.40 2.75
CA ASP A 60 9.87 -3.43 3.12
C ASP A 60 10.99 -3.34 2.06
N ALA A 61 11.27 -4.47 1.39
CA ALA A 61 12.25 -4.51 0.32
C ALA A 61 11.82 -3.68 -0.88
N ASP A 62 10.54 -3.73 -1.26
CA ASP A 62 10.01 -2.98 -2.40
C ASP A 62 9.92 -1.49 -2.05
N VAL A 63 9.54 -1.16 -0.81
CA VAL A 63 9.55 0.21 -0.28
C VAL A 63 10.95 0.82 -0.37
N ALA A 64 11.98 0.07 0.02
CA ALA A 64 13.37 0.53 -0.05
C ALA A 64 13.90 0.61 -1.49
N VAL A 65 13.54 -0.33 -2.37
CA VAL A 65 13.97 -0.34 -3.78
C VAL A 65 13.31 0.78 -4.59
N LEU A 66 12.06 1.11 -4.27
CA LEU A 66 11.27 2.13 -4.94
C LEU A 66 11.42 3.53 -4.31
N ASP A 67 12.25 3.66 -3.27
CA ASP A 67 12.51 4.90 -2.54
C ASP A 67 11.22 5.62 -2.12
N ILE A 68 10.30 4.85 -1.52
CA ILE A 68 8.97 5.37 -1.15
C ILE A 68 9.08 6.14 0.16
N ALA A 69 8.66 7.40 0.12
CA ALA A 69 8.67 8.29 1.27
C ALA A 69 7.35 9.06 1.37
N HIS A 70 7.21 9.82 2.45
CA HIS A 70 6.15 10.83 2.55
C HIS A 70 6.25 11.81 1.37
N GLY A 71 5.10 12.10 0.74
CA GLY A 71 4.99 12.91 -0.48
C GLY A 71 5.19 12.12 -1.79
N SER A 72 5.54 10.84 -1.73
CA SER A 72 5.59 9.99 -2.93
C SER A 72 4.19 9.84 -3.53
N ARG A 73 4.12 9.86 -4.87
CA ARG A 73 2.88 9.59 -5.61
C ARG A 73 2.84 8.14 -6.04
N ILE A 74 1.69 7.50 -5.85
CA ILE A 74 1.47 6.13 -6.27
C ILE A 74 0.16 6.02 -7.07
N THR A 75 0.20 5.26 -8.15
CA THR A 75 -0.99 4.81 -8.86
C THR A 75 -1.30 3.38 -8.46
N VAL A 76 -2.51 3.10 -7.99
CA VAL A 76 -2.92 1.73 -7.64
C VAL A 76 -3.76 1.12 -8.77
N LYS A 77 -3.43 -0.11 -9.14
CA LYS A 77 -4.19 -0.92 -10.11
C LYS A 77 -4.61 -2.26 -9.50
N LYS A 78 -5.75 -2.80 -9.94
CA LYS A 78 -6.21 -4.17 -9.66
C LYS A 78 -6.42 -4.92 -10.96
N ASN A 79 -5.73 -6.03 -11.19
CA ASN A 79 -5.85 -6.82 -12.43
C ASN A 79 -5.76 -5.97 -13.72
N GLY A 80 -4.90 -4.96 -13.73
CA GLY A 80 -4.74 -4.00 -14.84
C GLY A 80 -5.76 -2.85 -14.88
N ALA A 81 -6.81 -2.88 -14.08
CA ALA A 81 -7.76 -1.77 -13.94
C ALA A 81 -7.24 -0.70 -12.98
N PHE A 82 -7.32 0.56 -13.39
CA PHE A 82 -6.95 1.72 -12.58
C PHE A 82 -7.93 1.92 -11.41
N LEU A 83 -7.41 2.03 -10.18
CA LEU A 83 -8.21 2.32 -8.99
C LEU A 83 -8.12 3.79 -8.58
N GLY A 84 -6.95 4.41 -8.72
CA GLY A 84 -6.75 5.80 -8.34
C GLY A 84 -5.27 6.17 -8.22
N ASP A 85 -5.05 7.49 -8.22
CA ASP A 85 -3.77 8.10 -7.87
C ASP A 85 -3.84 8.62 -6.43
N PHE A 86 -2.77 8.42 -5.70
CA PHE A 86 -2.68 8.74 -4.28
C PHE A 86 -1.33 9.36 -3.94
N GLU A 87 -1.33 10.20 -2.91
CA GLU A 87 -0.12 10.69 -2.26
C GLU A 87 0.10 9.94 -0.95
N VAL A 88 1.34 9.53 -0.69
CA VAL A 88 1.75 8.88 0.55
C VAL A 88 1.91 9.94 1.63
N ILE A 89 1.05 9.92 2.65
CA ILE A 89 1.10 10.84 3.80
C ILE A 89 1.69 10.19 5.05
N GLY A 90 1.96 8.90 5.04
CA GLY A 90 2.60 8.18 6.14
C GLY A 90 3.24 6.88 5.69
N VAL A 91 4.34 6.51 6.34
CA VAL A 91 5.10 5.28 6.09
C VAL A 91 5.38 4.62 7.43
N GLU A 92 4.75 3.47 7.66
CA GLU A 92 4.74 2.76 8.94
C GLU A 92 5.26 1.33 8.75
N PRO A 93 6.57 1.08 8.92
CA PRO A 93 7.13 -0.26 8.89
C PRO A 93 6.69 -1.06 10.13
N ASP A 94 6.26 -2.31 9.93
CA ASP A 94 5.78 -3.18 11.01
C ASP A 94 6.91 -3.94 11.74
N GLY A 95 8.13 -3.89 11.22
CA GLY A 95 9.31 -4.60 11.74
C GLY A 95 9.29 -6.12 11.47
N MET A 96 8.29 -6.61 10.75
CA MET A 96 8.09 -8.00 10.35
C MET A 96 8.20 -8.22 8.83
N GLY A 97 8.59 -7.18 8.09
CA GLY A 97 8.88 -7.24 6.64
C GLY A 97 7.80 -6.57 5.78
N LEU A 98 6.81 -5.93 6.37
CA LEU A 98 5.79 -5.17 5.65
C LEU A 98 5.74 -3.72 6.15
N THR A 99 5.56 -2.80 5.21
CA THR A 99 5.37 -1.38 5.48
C THR A 99 3.96 -1.00 5.06
N ARG A 100 3.24 -0.39 5.98
CA ARG A 100 1.96 0.25 5.72
C ARG A 100 2.21 1.67 5.22
N LEU A 101 1.71 1.98 4.04
CA LEU A 101 1.63 3.31 3.48
C LEU A 101 0.24 3.88 3.75
N VAL A 102 0.19 5.02 4.42
CA VAL A 102 -1.04 5.80 4.60
C VAL A 102 -1.15 6.73 3.40
N LEU A 103 -2.31 6.71 2.75
CA LEU A 103 -2.55 7.38 1.48
C LEU A 103 -3.59 8.48 1.65
N THR A 104 -3.46 9.55 0.89
CA THR A 104 -4.55 10.50 0.64
C THR A 104 -4.85 10.52 -0.86
N LYS A 105 -6.10 10.82 -1.20
CA LYS A 105 -6.46 11.09 -2.59
C LYS A 105 -5.77 12.39 -2.99
N ASP A 106 -5.12 12.41 -4.16
CA ASP A 106 -4.60 13.66 -4.74
C ASP A 106 -5.82 14.60 -4.96
N PRO A 107 -5.83 15.83 -4.41
CA PRO A 107 -6.97 16.75 -4.50
C PRO A 107 -7.38 17.14 -5.92
#